data_AF-A0A7W1HNX6-F1
#
_entry.id   AF-A0A7W1HNX6-F1
#
_cell.length_a   1.000
_cell.length_b   1.000
_cell.length_c   1.000
_cell.angle_alpha   90.00
_cell.angle_beta   90.00
_cell.angle_gamma   90.00
#
_symmetry.space_group_name_H-M   'P 1'
#
loop_
_entity.id
_entity.type
_entity.pdbx_description
1 polymer ?
#
loop_
_entity_poly.entity_id
_entity_poly.type
_entity_poly.pdbx_seq_one_letter_code
_entity_poly.pdbx_strand_id
1 'polypeptide(L)'
;WAIENGMHVCNVSMGTTKKNFFGLLHNLADRAYFQKTMLVTAANNMPVPSFPSLYASVISVASHEGLDDPHLFYYNPEPPVEFGAPGIDVRVAWADGGWITATGNSFAAPHITGIVAKILGKHPGLTLFQMKTVLRALSANMGHAKTG
;
A
#
# COMPACT_ATOMS: atom_id res chain seq x y z
N TRP A 1 -17.52 -7.53 -0.47
CA TRP A 1 -16.98 -8.75 -1.10
C TRP A 1 -15.66 -9.23 -0.49
N ALA A 2 -14.50 -8.57 -0.69
CA ALA A 2 -13.20 -9.10 -0.24
C ALA A 2 -13.16 -9.44 1.26
N ILE A 3 -13.70 -8.54 2.08
CA ILE A 3 -13.87 -8.73 3.53
C ILE A 3 -14.78 -9.95 3.83
N GLU A 4 -15.92 -10.07 3.13
CA GLU A 4 -16.88 -11.17 3.32
C GLU A 4 -16.36 -12.53 2.87
N ASN A 5 -15.36 -12.53 1.97
CA ASN A 5 -14.75 -13.74 1.44
C ASN A 5 -13.41 -14.06 2.11
N GLY A 6 -13.09 -13.43 3.24
CA GLY A 6 -11.91 -13.75 4.04
C GLY A 6 -10.58 -13.45 3.35
N MET A 7 -10.55 -12.47 2.43
CA MET A 7 -9.29 -12.05 1.82
C MET A 7 -8.39 -11.40 2.87
N HIS A 8 -7.12 -11.81 2.92
CA HIS A 8 -6.17 -11.28 3.91
C HIS A 8 -5.62 -9.90 3.54
N VAL A 9 -5.41 -9.64 2.24
CA VAL A 9 -4.89 -8.37 1.73
C VAL A 9 -5.60 -8.00 0.43
N CYS A 10 -5.86 -6.72 0.22
CA CYS A 10 -6.47 -6.18 -0.98
C CYS A 10 -5.69 -4.96 -1.48
N ASN A 11 -5.29 -4.99 -2.75
CA ASN A 11 -4.72 -3.83 -3.43
C ASN A 11 -5.83 -2.91 -3.94
N VAL A 12 -5.75 -1.63 -3.58
CA VAL A 12 -6.70 -0.58 -3.94
C VAL A 12 -5.95 0.56 -4.63
N SER A 13 -5.60 0.34 -5.89
CA SER A 13 -4.94 1.33 -6.76
C SER A 13 -5.92 2.37 -7.33
N MET A 14 -6.82 2.90 -6.49
CA MET A 14 -7.84 3.88 -6.85
C MET A 14 -8.21 4.74 -5.64
N GLY A 15 -8.79 5.91 -5.91
CA GLY A 15 -9.31 6.78 -4.87
C GLY A 15 -10.25 7.85 -5.40
N THR A 16 -10.82 8.63 -4.48
CA THR A 16 -11.74 9.72 -4.80
C THR A 16 -11.50 10.94 -3.92
N THR A 17 -11.62 12.13 -4.52
CA THR A 17 -11.56 13.43 -3.83
C THR A 17 -12.94 13.90 -3.34
N LYS A 18 -14.01 13.17 -3.70
CA LYS A 18 -15.39 13.53 -3.37
C LYS A 18 -15.66 13.32 -1.89
N LYS A 19 -15.89 14.42 -1.16
CA LYS A 19 -16.06 14.45 0.30
C LYS A 19 -17.23 13.59 0.82
N ASN A 20 -18.30 13.42 0.04
CA ASN A 20 -19.44 12.59 0.43
C ASN A 20 -19.10 11.09 0.58
N PHE A 21 -17.99 10.63 -0.01
CA PHE A 21 -17.51 9.27 0.18
C PHE A 21 -16.64 9.09 1.44
N PHE A 22 -16.27 10.18 2.13
CA PHE A 22 -15.39 10.11 3.28
C PHE A 22 -15.90 9.15 4.36
N GLY A 23 -17.11 9.37 4.88
CA GLY A 23 -17.66 8.54 5.94
C GLY A 23 -17.90 7.10 5.49
N LEU A 24 -18.39 6.91 4.26
CA LEU A 24 -18.67 5.58 3.72
C LEU A 24 -17.39 4.74 3.57
N LEU A 25 -16.34 5.30 2.98
CA LEU A 25 -15.08 4.60 2.77
C LEU A 25 -14.33 4.40 4.10
N HIS A 26 -14.44 5.33 5.04
CA HIS A 26 -13.85 5.17 6.37
C HIS A 26 -14.49 3.99 7.12
N ASN A 27 -15.82 3.89 7.13
CA ASN A 27 -16.53 2.76 7.73
C ASN A 27 -16.12 1.42 7.09
N LEU A 28 -15.93 1.40 5.77
CA LEU A 28 -15.49 0.21 5.05
C LEU A 28 -14.03 -0.16 5.40
N ALA A 29 -13.13 0.82 5.46
CA ALA A 29 -11.73 0.62 5.83
C ALA A 29 -11.59 0.11 7.27
N ASP A 30 -12.35 0.67 8.20
CA ASP A 30 -12.36 0.22 9.60
C ASP A 30 -12.93 -1.18 9.74
N ARG A 31 -14.01 -1.50 9.01
CA ARG A 31 -14.51 -2.87 8.96
C ARG A 31 -13.46 -3.84 8.43
N ALA A 32 -12.73 -3.48 7.38
CA ALA A 32 -11.64 -4.31 6.85
C ALA A 32 -10.53 -4.51 7.89
N TYR A 33 -10.12 -3.42 8.56
CA TYR A 33 -9.15 -3.44 9.65
C TYR A 33 -9.56 -4.38 10.78
N PHE A 34 -10.78 -4.25 11.31
CA PHE A 34 -11.28 -5.08 12.40
C PHE A 34 -11.45 -6.55 11.99
N GLN A 35 -11.75 -6.82 10.73
CA GLN A 35 -11.88 -8.18 10.18
C GLN A 35 -10.57 -8.73 9.59
N LYS A 36 -9.43 -8.06 9.85
CA LYS A 36 -8.08 -8.49 9.42
C LYS A 36 -7.89 -8.59 7.90
N THR A 37 -8.67 -7.86 7.12
CA THR A 37 -8.41 -7.63 5.69
C THR A 37 -7.59 -6.35 5.55
N MET A 38 -6.31 -6.47 5.22
CA MET A 38 -5.42 -5.32 5.05
C MET A 38 -5.67 -4.64 3.70
N LEU A 39 -5.98 -3.35 3.72
CA LEU A 39 -6.11 -2.55 2.49
C LEU A 39 -4.78 -1.84 2.21
N VAL A 40 -4.19 -2.10 1.06
CA VAL A 40 -3.01 -1.39 0.55
C VAL A 40 -3.48 -0.45 -0.55
N THR A 41 -3.27 0.84 -0.37
CA THR A 41 -3.95 1.89 -1.14
C THR A 41 -2.92 2.79 -1.81
N ALA A 42 -3.16 3.15 -3.06
CA ALA A 42 -2.36 4.14 -3.74
C ALA A 42 -2.75 5.55 -3.28
N ALA A 43 -1.77 6.39 -2.97
CA ALA A 43 -1.98 7.83 -2.86
C ALA A 43 -2.43 8.42 -4.21
N ASN A 44 -3.05 9.60 -4.20
CA ASN A 44 -3.40 10.28 -5.44
C ASN A 44 -2.13 10.71 -6.20
N ASN A 45 -2.13 10.59 -7.53
CA ASN A 45 -0.99 11.01 -8.36
C ASN A 45 -0.80 12.54 -8.34
N MET A 46 -1.85 13.29 -7.99
CA MET A 46 -1.77 14.71 -7.71
C MET A 46 -1.66 14.95 -6.20
N PRO A 47 -1.05 16.06 -5.75
CA PRO A 47 -0.93 16.42 -4.33
C PRO A 47 -2.26 16.90 -3.76
N VAL A 48 -3.30 16.07 -3.83
CA VAL A 48 -4.65 16.35 -3.37
C VAL A 48 -5.12 15.24 -2.42
N PRO A 49 -5.82 15.59 -1.34
CA PRO A 49 -6.46 14.61 -0.46
C PRO A 49 -7.38 13.66 -1.22
N SER A 50 -7.16 12.36 -1.03
CA SER A 50 -7.95 11.31 -1.69
C SER A 50 -8.22 10.16 -0.73
N PHE A 51 -9.42 9.63 -0.77
CA PHE A 51 -9.85 8.51 0.05
C PHE A 51 -9.78 7.22 -0.78
N PRO A 52 -9.36 6.08 -0.20
CA PRO A 52 -9.11 5.85 1.24
C PRO A 52 -7.66 6.10 1.73
N SER A 53 -6.73 6.55 0.90
CA SER A 53 -5.28 6.59 1.23
C SER A 53 -4.89 7.49 2.41
N LEU A 54 -5.82 8.28 2.95
CA LEU A 54 -5.61 9.13 4.12
C LEU A 54 -6.04 8.48 5.45
N TYR A 55 -6.63 7.29 5.42
CA TYR A 55 -7.13 6.64 6.62
C TYR A 55 -6.02 5.88 7.36
N ALA A 56 -5.96 6.02 8.68
CA ALA A 56 -5.03 5.25 9.50
C ALA A 56 -5.29 3.73 9.44
N SER A 57 -6.50 3.32 9.08
CA SER A 57 -6.93 1.92 8.90
C SER A 57 -6.52 1.30 7.57
N VAL A 58 -5.74 1.98 6.74
CA VAL A 58 -5.15 1.44 5.49
C VAL A 58 -3.63 1.59 5.47
N ILE A 59 -2.95 0.84 4.61
CA ILE A 59 -1.54 1.05 4.26
C ILE A 59 -1.52 1.99 3.04
N SER A 60 -0.96 3.18 3.16
CA SER A 60 -0.91 4.15 2.05
C SER A 60 0.46 4.18 1.37
N VAL A 61 0.45 4.18 0.04
CA VAL A 61 1.66 4.01 -0.79
C VAL A 61 1.75 5.08 -1.86
N ALA A 62 2.89 5.76 -1.94
CA ALA A 62 3.28 6.62 -3.06
C ALA A 62 4.35 5.94 -3.93
N SER A 63 4.44 6.41 -5.17
CA SER A 63 5.47 6.03 -6.11
C SER A 63 6.82 6.63 -5.73
N HIS A 64 7.85 5.82 -5.96
CA HIS A 64 9.26 6.17 -5.85
C HIS A 64 10.00 5.49 -7.00
N GLU A 65 11.22 5.96 -7.30
CA GLU A 65 12.15 5.30 -8.21
C GLU A 65 12.70 4.01 -7.59
N GLY A 66 13.30 3.12 -8.39
CA GLY A 66 13.99 1.92 -7.89
C GLY A 66 13.45 0.60 -8.45
N LEU A 67 13.35 0.50 -9.79
CA LEU A 67 12.91 -0.72 -10.47
C LEU A 67 13.89 -1.90 -10.34
N ASP A 68 15.14 -1.63 -9.97
CA ASP A 68 16.19 -2.65 -9.87
C ASP A 68 15.94 -3.66 -8.73
N ASP A 69 15.16 -3.26 -7.72
CA ASP A 69 14.74 -4.14 -6.63
C ASP A 69 13.23 -4.01 -6.36
N PRO A 70 12.40 -4.99 -6.74
CA PRO A 70 10.96 -4.97 -6.49
C PRO A 70 10.59 -5.10 -5.00
N HIS A 71 11.57 -5.35 -4.12
CA HIS A 71 11.40 -5.35 -2.67
C HIS A 71 11.90 -4.07 -2.00
N LEU A 72 12.40 -3.10 -2.76
CA LEU A 72 12.78 -1.80 -2.23
C LEU A 72 11.51 -1.02 -1.85
N PHE A 73 11.50 -0.51 -0.61
CA PHE A 73 10.49 0.45 -0.18
C PHE A 73 10.99 1.28 1.00
N TYR A 74 10.34 2.42 1.20
CA TYR A 74 10.70 3.42 2.19
C TYR A 74 9.53 3.68 3.14
N TYR A 75 9.83 4.07 4.36
CA TYR A 75 8.85 4.53 5.34
C TYR A 75 8.87 6.05 5.44
N ASN A 76 7.71 6.70 5.45
CA ASN A 76 7.57 8.12 5.71
C ASN A 76 7.21 8.37 7.19
N PRO A 77 8.07 9.05 7.98
CA PRO A 77 7.78 9.36 9.37
C PRO A 77 6.73 10.48 9.54
N GLU A 78 6.39 11.20 8.48
CA GLU A 78 5.47 12.34 8.48
C GLU A 78 4.21 12.02 7.64
N PRO A 79 3.21 11.30 8.19
CA PRO A 79 1.98 10.92 7.49
C PRO A 79 1.27 12.15 6.87
N PRO A 80 0.52 11.97 5.75
CA PRO A 80 -0.48 10.90 5.63
C PRO A 80 -0.17 9.74 4.68
N VAL A 81 0.85 9.84 3.82
CA VAL A 81 1.30 8.69 3.02
C VAL A 81 2.39 7.95 3.77
N GLU A 82 2.23 6.66 4.05
CA GLU A 82 3.09 5.92 4.97
C GLU A 82 4.31 5.28 4.31
N PHE A 83 4.18 4.83 3.06
CA PHE A 83 5.25 4.10 2.38
C PHE A 83 5.50 4.62 0.95
N GLY A 84 6.74 4.50 0.50
CA GLY A 84 7.15 4.73 -0.88
C GLY A 84 7.66 3.43 -1.51
N ALA A 85 7.21 3.10 -2.73
CA ALA A 85 7.63 1.89 -3.45
C ALA A 85 7.76 2.13 -4.96
N PRO A 86 8.44 1.24 -5.71
CA PRO A 86 8.64 1.39 -7.15
C PRO A 86 7.32 1.62 -7.89
N GLY A 87 7.21 2.79 -8.52
CA GLY A 87 6.00 3.22 -9.23
C GLY A 87 6.28 4.09 -10.45
N ILE A 88 7.55 4.27 -10.81
CA ILE A 88 8.01 5.06 -11.96
C ILE A 88 8.59 4.09 -12.99
N ASP A 89 8.15 4.22 -14.24
CA ASP A 89 8.56 3.42 -15.40
C ASP A 89 8.45 1.90 -15.18
N VAL A 90 7.43 1.48 -14.44
CA VAL A 90 7.19 0.07 -14.11
C VAL A 90 6.71 -0.68 -15.35
N ARG A 91 7.45 -1.73 -15.73
CA ARG A 91 7.00 -2.66 -16.76
C ARG A 91 5.94 -3.60 -16.19
N VAL A 92 4.71 -3.52 -16.69
CA VAL A 92 3.57 -4.28 -16.19
C VAL A 92 2.89 -5.09 -17.29
N ALA A 93 2.38 -6.27 -16.91
CA ALA A 93 1.59 -7.10 -17.80
C ALA A 93 0.31 -6.35 -18.20
N TRP A 94 -0.09 -6.51 -19.46
CA TRP A 94 -1.23 -5.83 -20.04
C TRP A 94 -2.16 -6.81 -20.77
N ALA A 95 -3.26 -6.27 -21.30
CA ALA A 95 -4.21 -7.04 -22.10
C ALA A 95 -3.52 -7.76 -23.27
N ASP A 96 -4.12 -8.86 -23.72
CA ASP A 96 -3.69 -9.65 -24.87
C ASP A 96 -2.25 -10.20 -24.77
N GLY A 97 -1.78 -10.46 -23.54
CA GLY A 97 -0.42 -10.95 -23.28
C GLY A 97 0.67 -9.90 -23.48
N GLY A 98 0.27 -8.64 -23.65
CA GLY A 98 1.17 -7.52 -23.86
C GLY A 98 1.86 -7.03 -22.60
N TRP A 99 2.70 -6.02 -22.79
CA TRP A 99 3.39 -5.30 -21.72
C TRP A 99 3.31 -3.81 -22.01
N ILE A 100 3.18 -3.02 -20.94
CA ILE A 100 3.32 -1.57 -21.01
C ILE A 100 4.34 -1.11 -19.96
N THR A 101 4.91 0.07 -20.17
CA THR A 101 5.66 0.80 -19.15
C THR A 101 4.76 1.90 -18.63
N ALA A 102 4.57 1.97 -17.31
CA ALA A 102 3.63 2.89 -16.70
C ALA A 102 4.15 3.51 -15.40
N THR A 103 3.71 4.74 -15.15
CA THR A 103 4.11 5.54 -13.98
C THR A 103 2.88 5.96 -13.19
N GLY A 104 2.95 5.83 -11.87
CA GLY A 104 1.94 6.28 -10.93
C GLY A 104 1.93 5.50 -9.62
N ASN A 105 1.32 6.09 -8.59
CA ASN A 105 1.16 5.46 -7.28
C ASN A 105 0.36 4.14 -7.36
N SER A 106 -0.50 4.01 -8.37
CA SER A 106 -1.24 2.78 -8.69
C SER A 106 -0.33 1.57 -8.94
N PHE A 107 0.90 1.78 -9.39
CA PHE A 107 1.89 0.73 -9.64
C PHE A 107 2.83 0.49 -8.44
N ALA A 108 2.88 1.43 -7.49
CA ALA A 108 3.60 1.27 -6.22
C ALA A 108 2.83 0.41 -5.21
N ALA A 109 1.51 0.61 -5.08
CA ALA A 109 0.69 -0.15 -4.13
C ALA A 109 0.75 -1.69 -4.30
N PRO A 110 0.80 -2.26 -5.53
CA PRO A 110 0.98 -3.69 -5.73
C PRO A 110 2.30 -4.25 -5.18
N HIS A 111 3.40 -3.50 -5.18
CA HIS A 111 4.68 -3.94 -4.62
C HIS A 111 4.54 -4.19 -3.11
N ILE A 112 3.99 -3.21 -2.37
CA ILE A 112 3.72 -3.35 -0.94
C ILE A 112 2.68 -4.46 -0.68
N THR A 113 1.66 -4.59 -1.53
CA THR A 113 0.67 -5.69 -1.44
C THR A 113 1.36 -7.06 -1.49
N GLY A 114 2.30 -7.25 -2.43
CA GLY A 114 3.06 -8.49 -2.55
C GLY A 114 3.93 -8.79 -1.33
N ILE A 115 4.57 -7.76 -0.76
CA ILE A 115 5.36 -7.90 0.47
C ILE A 115 4.46 -8.28 1.66
N VAL A 116 3.33 -7.59 1.82
CA VAL A 116 2.32 -7.91 2.85
C VAL A 116 1.83 -9.35 2.71
N ALA A 117 1.50 -9.78 1.49
CA ALA A 117 1.06 -11.16 1.22
C ALA A 117 2.15 -12.18 1.60
N LYS A 118 3.42 -11.92 1.27
CA LYS A 118 4.56 -12.77 1.63
C LYS A 118 4.74 -12.89 3.15
N ILE A 119 4.60 -11.79 3.88
CA ILE A 119 4.68 -11.79 5.36
C ILE A 119 3.50 -12.56 5.95
N LEU A 120 2.28 -12.32 5.47
CA LEU A 120 1.08 -13.04 5.93
C LEU A 120 1.13 -14.54 5.64
N GLY A 121 1.81 -14.95 4.56
CA GLY A 121 2.04 -16.38 4.27
C GLY A 121 2.84 -17.10 5.35
N LYS A 122 3.68 -16.38 6.12
CA LYS A 122 4.41 -16.94 7.28
C LYS A 122 3.76 -16.59 8.62
N HIS A 123 3.09 -15.45 8.70
CA HIS A 123 2.52 -14.91 9.92
C HIS A 123 1.05 -14.49 9.69
N PRO A 124 0.13 -15.45 9.48
CA PRO A 124 -1.26 -15.16 9.09
C PRO A 124 -2.07 -14.43 10.16
N GLY A 125 -1.60 -14.44 11.42
CA GLY A 125 -2.28 -13.81 12.55
C GLY A 125 -2.02 -12.31 12.72
N LEU A 126 -1.10 -11.72 11.94
CA LEU A 126 -0.71 -10.32 12.11
C LEU A 126 -1.90 -9.37 11.91
N THR A 127 -2.03 -8.41 12.82
CA THR A 127 -2.96 -7.28 12.65
C THR A 127 -2.34 -6.23 11.73
N LEU A 128 -3.15 -5.30 11.21
CA LEU A 128 -2.62 -4.19 10.41
C LEU A 128 -1.57 -3.37 11.19
N PHE A 129 -1.80 -3.09 12.47
CA PHE A 129 -0.84 -2.37 13.32
C PHE A 129 0.52 -3.07 13.37
N GLN A 130 0.51 -4.40 13.59
CA GLN A 130 1.73 -5.19 13.60
C GLN A 130 2.38 -5.24 12.21
N MET A 131 1.58 -5.38 11.15
CA MET A 131 2.08 -5.34 9.77
C MET A 131 2.78 -4.02 9.46
N LYS A 132 2.18 -2.87 9.80
CA LYS A 132 2.81 -1.55 9.63
C LYS A 132 4.13 -1.43 10.39
N THR A 133 4.21 -2.01 11.58
CA THR A 133 5.45 -2.04 12.37
C THR A 133 6.52 -2.88 11.70
N VAL A 134 6.16 -4.05 11.18
CA VAL A 134 7.08 -4.92 10.41
C VAL A 134 7.55 -4.21 9.14
N LEU A 135 6.64 -3.63 8.35
CA LEU A 135 7.00 -2.89 7.15
C LEU A 135 7.95 -1.73 7.47
N ARG A 136 7.65 -0.93 8.50
CA ARG A 136 8.57 0.14 8.96
C ARG A 136 9.96 -0.42 9.29
N ALA A 137 10.05 -1.52 10.03
CA ALA A 137 11.34 -2.11 10.41
C ALA A 137 12.14 -2.64 9.21
N LEU A 138 11.45 -3.07 8.14
CA LEU A 138 12.06 -3.60 6.91
C LEU A 138 12.39 -2.51 5.87
N SER A 139 11.85 -1.29 6.01
CA SER A 139 12.07 -0.22 5.05
C SER A 139 13.53 0.22 4.95
N ALA A 140 13.98 0.57 3.75
CA ALA A 140 15.39 0.83 3.44
C ALA A 140 15.98 2.00 4.24
N ASN A 141 15.18 3.02 4.57
CA ASN A 141 15.60 4.18 5.36
C ASN A 141 15.51 3.96 6.88
N MET A 142 15.03 2.80 7.33
CA MET A 142 15.07 2.39 8.74
C MET A 142 16.09 1.28 8.98
N GLY A 143 16.32 0.44 7.97
CA GLY A 143 17.35 -0.58 7.96
C GLY A 143 18.73 0.01 7.67
N HIS A 144 19.22 0.92 8.52
CA HIS A 144 20.64 1.26 8.76
C HIS A 144 20.71 2.48 9.71
N ALA A 145 20.26 2.33 10.96
CA ALA A 145 20.97 3.05 12.02
C ALA A 145 22.37 2.44 12.05
N LYS A 146 23.32 3.02 11.31
CA LYS A 146 24.74 2.77 11.55
C LYS A 146 24.97 3.18 12.99
N THR A 147 25.10 2.21 13.87
CA THR A 147 25.80 2.38 15.14
C THR A 147 27.20 2.86 14.79
N GLY A 148 27.39 4.17 14.84
CA GLY A 148 28.71 4.79 14.99
C GLY A 148 29.20 4.63 16.41
#